data_AF-A0AAW6WV94-F1
#
_entry.id   AF-A0AAW6WV94-F1
#
_cell.length_a   1.000
_cell.length_b   1.000
_cell.length_c   1.000
_cell.angle_alpha   90.00
_cell.angle_beta   90.00
_cell.angle_gamma   90.00
#
_symmetry.space_group_name_H-M   'P 1'
#
loop_
_entity.id
_entity.type
_entity.pdbx_description
1 polymer ?
#
loop_
_entity_poly.entity_id
_entity_poly.type
_entity_poly.pdbx_seq_one_letter_code
_entity_poly.pdbx_strand_id
1 'polypeptide(L)'
;MTDVFMEVLAIAGSALAQTRSEQAFSSWIASRDQAVLGLGAVGFDIAEMPWHVATFAEDRNFLIRAITAAESKVGWEKLGYEPKEDWLMPCLTRLRTLVSVFGSHDIRASAAAIHSTFSESALSRCETHGIIMHADGCPVCNRSMPS
;
A
#
# COMPACT_ATOMS: atom_id res chain seq x y z
N MET A 1 -8.46 6.61 -10.18
CA MET A 1 -8.22 7.60 -9.10
C MET A 1 -7.54 6.92 -7.92
N THR A 2 -8.07 5.77 -7.49
CA THR A 2 -7.46 4.84 -6.53
C THR A 2 -6.10 4.28 -6.99
N ASP A 3 -5.89 4.23 -8.30
CA ASP A 3 -4.65 3.88 -8.99
C ASP A 3 -3.41 4.63 -8.50
N VAL A 4 -3.41 5.96 -8.62
CA VAL A 4 -2.29 6.80 -8.19
C VAL A 4 -2.16 6.81 -6.67
N PHE A 5 -3.30 6.73 -5.97
CA PHE A 5 -3.35 6.68 -4.52
C PHE A 5 -2.63 5.45 -3.96
N MET A 6 -2.88 4.26 -4.53
CA MET A 6 -2.20 3.03 -4.13
C MET A 6 -0.74 3.04 -4.54
N GLU A 7 -0.38 3.61 -5.69
CA GLU A 7 1.02 3.73 -6.11
C GLU A 7 1.85 4.59 -5.16
N VAL A 8 1.37 5.77 -4.78
CA VAL A 8 2.14 6.64 -3.87
C VAL A 8 2.31 6.00 -2.50
N LEU A 9 1.33 5.24 -2.04
CA LEU A 9 1.44 4.44 -0.81
C LEU A 9 2.38 3.25 -0.98
N ALA A 10 2.34 2.54 -2.11
CA ALA A 10 3.23 1.41 -2.39
C ALA A 10 4.68 1.88 -2.51
N ILE A 11 4.93 3.02 -3.15
CA ILE A 11 6.24 3.67 -3.24
C ILE A 11 6.75 4.04 -1.85
N ALA A 12 5.96 4.80 -1.08
CA ALA A 12 6.36 5.27 0.23
C ALA A 12 6.55 4.11 1.23
N GLY A 13 5.61 3.16 1.26
CA GLY A 13 5.70 1.96 2.08
C GLY A 13 6.94 1.13 1.74
N SER A 14 7.20 0.91 0.46
CA SER A 14 8.40 0.19 0.02
C SER A 14 9.69 0.91 0.40
N ALA A 15 9.72 2.24 0.34
CA ALA A 15 10.90 3.01 0.74
C ALA A 15 11.19 2.90 2.25
N LEU A 16 10.15 2.72 3.08
CA LEU A 16 10.27 2.67 4.54
C LEU A 16 10.36 1.25 5.10
N ALA A 17 9.90 0.23 4.38
CA ALA A 17 9.82 -1.13 4.89
C ALA A 17 11.21 -1.74 5.13
N GLN A 18 11.50 -2.05 6.40
CA GLN A 18 12.75 -2.64 6.85
C GLN A 18 12.55 -4.09 7.29
N THR A 19 11.47 -4.35 8.04
CA THR A 19 11.15 -5.68 8.54
C THR A 19 10.38 -6.51 7.50
N ARG A 20 10.37 -7.84 7.64
CA ARG A 20 9.56 -8.69 6.76
C ARG A 20 8.06 -8.39 6.86
N SER A 21 7.54 -8.05 8.04
CA SER A 21 6.14 -7.66 8.21
C SER A 21 5.82 -6.40 7.40
N GLU A 22 6.64 -5.35 7.53
CA GLU A 22 6.46 -4.10 6.78
C GLU A 22 6.58 -4.32 5.26
N GLN A 23 7.48 -5.21 4.84
CA GLN A 23 7.64 -5.56 3.43
C GLN A 23 6.41 -6.32 2.89
N ALA A 24 5.87 -7.26 3.65
CA ALA A 24 4.63 -7.97 3.30
C ALA A 24 3.43 -7.00 3.25
N PHE A 25 3.32 -6.10 4.22
CA PHE A 25 2.31 -5.03 4.22
C PHE A 25 2.43 -4.15 2.97
N SER A 26 3.66 -3.76 2.61
CA SER A 26 3.91 -2.98 1.38
C SER A 26 3.53 -3.75 0.12
N SER A 27 3.85 -5.04 0.04
CA SER A 27 3.45 -5.92 -1.06
C SER A 27 1.91 -6.03 -1.17
N TRP A 28 1.19 -6.07 -0.06
CA TRP A 28 -0.27 -6.02 -0.07
C TRP A 28 -0.82 -4.69 -0.60
N ILE A 29 -0.21 -3.56 -0.23
CA ILE A 29 -0.60 -2.26 -0.78
C ILE A 29 -0.40 -2.28 -2.30
N ALA A 30 0.74 -2.80 -2.77
CA ALA A 30 1.03 -2.94 -4.19
C ALA A 30 0.04 -3.87 -4.91
N SER A 31 -0.46 -4.93 -4.26
CA SER A 31 -1.42 -5.86 -4.86
C SER A 31 -2.82 -5.29 -5.10
N ARG A 32 -3.11 -4.09 -4.61
CA ARG A 32 -4.35 -3.35 -4.92
C ARG A 32 -4.24 -2.53 -6.21
N ASP A 33 -3.30 -2.90 -7.07
CA ASP A 33 -3.12 -2.39 -8.43
C ASP A 33 -4.42 -2.51 -9.24
N GLN A 34 -4.99 -1.36 -9.67
CA GLN A 34 -6.20 -1.41 -10.48
C GLN A 34 -5.94 -1.83 -11.92
N ALA A 35 -4.70 -1.71 -12.41
CA ALA A 35 -4.34 -2.18 -13.76
C ALA A 35 -4.57 -3.70 -13.89
N VAL A 36 -4.44 -4.43 -12.79
CA VAL A 36 -4.65 -5.89 -12.72
C VAL A 36 -6.07 -6.23 -12.26
N LEU A 37 -6.65 -5.50 -11.31
CA LEU A 37 -7.94 -5.83 -10.70
C LEU A 37 -9.19 -5.31 -11.45
N GLY A 38 -9.02 -4.37 -12.40
CA GLY A 38 -10.10 -3.81 -13.21
C GLY A 38 -10.89 -2.64 -12.59
N LEU A 39 -11.53 -1.83 -13.45
CA LEU A 39 -12.34 -0.65 -13.09
C LEU A 39 -13.67 -1.07 -12.43
N GLY A 40 -13.65 -1.34 -11.12
CA GLY A 40 -14.85 -1.64 -10.35
C GLY A 40 -14.60 -2.34 -9.02
N ALA A 41 -13.42 -2.94 -8.83
CA ALA A 41 -13.06 -3.71 -7.65
C ALA A 41 -12.42 -2.88 -6.51
N VAL A 42 -12.42 -1.54 -6.61
CA VAL A 42 -11.43 -0.74 -5.88
C VAL A 42 -12.08 0.21 -4.86
N GLY A 43 -12.30 -0.39 -3.70
CA GLY A 43 -12.16 0.25 -2.40
C GLY A 43 -11.54 -0.82 -1.51
N PHE A 44 -10.43 -0.53 -0.84
CA PHE A 44 -9.97 -1.40 0.23
C PHE A 44 -10.59 -0.90 1.53
N ASP A 45 -11.11 -1.81 2.32
CA ASP A 45 -11.51 -1.52 3.68
C ASP A 45 -10.24 -1.52 4.56
N ILE A 46 -10.09 -0.52 5.42
CA ILE A 46 -9.01 -0.48 6.41
C ILE A 46 -9.09 -1.75 7.26
N ALA A 47 -10.29 -2.28 7.53
CA ALA A 47 -10.47 -3.51 8.28
C ALA A 47 -10.00 -4.79 7.54
N GLU A 48 -9.70 -4.71 6.23
CA GLU A 48 -9.21 -5.81 5.39
C GLU A 48 -7.71 -5.72 5.08
N MET A 49 -7.04 -4.67 5.56
CA MET A 49 -5.57 -4.58 5.55
C MET A 49 -4.95 -5.75 6.32
N PRO A 50 -3.68 -6.11 6.04
CA PRO A 50 -3.05 -7.33 6.55
C PRO A 50 -2.57 -7.19 7.99
N TRP A 51 -3.45 -6.69 8.87
CA TRP A 51 -3.17 -6.50 10.28
C TRP A 51 -2.87 -7.83 10.97
N HIS A 52 -1.87 -7.81 11.84
CA HIS A 52 -1.65 -8.89 12.77
C HIS A 52 -1.98 -8.45 14.19
N VAL A 53 -2.93 -9.11 14.84
CA VAL A 53 -3.44 -8.71 16.17
C VAL A 53 -2.31 -8.54 17.20
N ALA A 54 -1.31 -9.41 17.17
CA ALA A 54 -0.19 -9.36 18.12
C ALA A 54 0.81 -8.24 17.85
N THR A 55 0.86 -7.70 16.62
CA THR A 55 1.79 -6.63 16.21
C THR A 55 1.06 -5.42 15.62
N PHE A 56 -0.21 -5.26 16.01
CA PHE A 56 -1.10 -4.26 15.42
C PHE A 56 -0.56 -2.84 15.61
N ALA A 57 0.05 -2.56 16.77
CA ALA A 57 0.62 -1.25 17.05
C ALA A 57 1.77 -0.91 16.10
N GLU A 58 2.63 -1.88 15.81
CA GLU A 58 3.73 -1.77 14.86
C GLU A 58 3.22 -1.61 13.43
N ASP A 59 2.27 -2.44 13.00
CA ASP A 59 1.66 -2.39 11.68
C ASP A 59 0.97 -1.04 11.44
N ARG A 60 0.21 -0.56 12.43
CA ARG A 60 -0.49 0.73 12.37
C ARG A 60 0.50 1.89 12.33
N ASN A 61 1.56 1.83 13.13
CA ASN A 61 2.62 2.84 13.11
C ASN A 61 3.30 2.85 11.73
N PHE A 62 3.65 1.69 11.19
CA PHE A 62 4.21 1.59 9.84
C PHE A 62 3.32 2.25 8.79
N LEU A 63 2.02 1.94 8.78
CA LEU A 63 1.09 2.53 7.82
C LEU A 63 0.98 4.06 7.99
N ILE A 64 0.93 4.58 9.22
CA ILE A 64 0.92 6.03 9.47
C ILE A 64 2.19 6.69 8.91
N ARG A 65 3.36 6.08 9.11
CA ARG A 65 4.63 6.59 8.54
C ARG A 65 4.61 6.56 7.01
N ALA A 66 4.11 5.48 6.40
CA ALA A 66 3.98 5.37 4.95
C ALA A 66 3.05 6.44 4.36
N ILE A 67 1.89 6.69 4.99
CA ILE A 67 0.97 7.74 4.56
C ILE A 67 1.62 9.13 4.69
N THR A 68 2.30 9.38 5.81
CA THR A 68 2.99 10.67 6.04
C THR A 68 4.11 10.91 5.01
N ALA A 69 4.83 9.86 4.64
CA ALA A 69 5.84 9.92 3.60
C ALA A 69 5.21 10.17 2.22
N ALA A 70 4.08 9.54 1.90
CA ALA A 70 3.32 9.81 0.68
C ALA A 70 2.80 11.26 0.64
N GLU A 71 2.28 11.80 1.75
CA GLU A 71 1.89 13.22 1.88
C GLU A 71 3.08 14.16 1.68
N SER A 72 4.28 13.74 2.10
CA SER A 72 5.54 14.46 1.89
C SER A 72 6.17 14.21 0.52
N LYS A 73 5.42 13.57 -0.39
CA LYS A 73 5.81 13.26 -1.78
C LYS A 73 7.04 12.37 -1.94
N VAL A 74 7.35 11.56 -0.92
CA VAL A 74 8.49 10.65 -0.97
C VAL A 74 8.33 9.66 -2.13
N GLY A 75 9.26 9.70 -3.08
CA GLY A 75 9.32 8.76 -4.20
C GLY A 75 8.39 9.08 -5.37
N TRP A 76 7.68 10.21 -5.35
CA TRP A 76 6.73 10.57 -6.42
C TRP A 76 7.40 10.73 -7.79
N GLU A 77 8.69 11.04 -7.83
CA GLU A 77 9.47 11.10 -9.08
C GLU A 77 9.44 9.76 -9.85
N LYS A 78 9.18 8.65 -9.18
CA LYS A 78 9.08 7.31 -9.77
C LYS A 78 7.79 7.08 -10.54
N LEU A 79 6.77 7.94 -10.38
CA LEU A 79 5.52 7.84 -11.13
C LEU A 79 5.73 8.14 -12.62
N GLY A 80 6.76 8.90 -12.99
CA GLY A 80 7.01 9.32 -14.36
C GLY A 80 6.06 10.42 -14.88
N TYR A 81 5.18 10.95 -14.04
CA TYR A 81 4.30 12.08 -14.32
C TYR A 81 3.97 12.84 -13.02
N GLU A 82 3.45 14.06 -13.14
CA GLU A 82 2.99 14.85 -12.00
C GLU A 82 1.54 14.48 -11.64
N PRO A 83 1.28 13.91 -10.45
CA PRO A 83 -0.06 13.51 -10.08
C PRO A 83 -0.89 14.73 -9.63
N LYS A 84 -2.22 14.61 -9.70
CA LYS A 84 -3.14 15.69 -9.25
C LYS A 84 -3.17 15.80 -7.73
N GLU A 85 -2.29 16.62 -7.17
CA GLU A 85 -2.10 16.75 -5.72
C GLU A 85 -3.36 17.19 -4.99
N ASP A 86 -4.08 18.16 -5.54
CA ASP A 86 -5.32 18.70 -4.96
C ASP A 86 -6.38 17.62 -4.71
N TRP A 87 -6.32 16.51 -5.45
CA TRP A 87 -7.22 15.38 -5.30
C TRP A 87 -6.64 14.31 -4.38
N LEU A 88 -5.32 14.10 -4.39
CA LEU A 88 -4.65 13.07 -3.61
C LEU A 88 -4.45 13.44 -2.14
N MET A 89 -4.05 14.68 -1.86
CA MET A 89 -3.73 15.13 -0.51
C MET A 89 -4.91 14.99 0.45
N PRO A 90 -6.16 15.39 0.11
CA PRO A 90 -7.31 15.16 0.97
C PRO A 90 -7.57 13.67 1.23
N CYS A 91 -7.32 12.80 0.24
CA CYS A 91 -7.50 11.36 0.38
C CYS A 91 -6.46 10.76 1.35
N LEU A 92 -5.19 11.14 1.23
CA LEU A 92 -4.11 10.67 2.11
C LEU A 92 -4.33 11.15 3.55
N THR A 93 -4.69 12.42 3.74
CA THR A 93 -5.01 12.96 5.06
C THR A 93 -6.20 12.26 5.69
N ARG A 94 -7.26 12.00 4.90
CA ARG A 94 -8.42 11.23 5.37
C ARG A 94 -8.04 9.81 5.79
N LEU A 95 -7.23 9.11 4.98
CA LEU A 95 -6.75 7.78 5.34
C LEU A 95 -5.94 7.82 6.64
N ARG A 96 -5.04 8.79 6.81
CA ARG A 96 -4.25 8.95 8.04
C ARG A 96 -5.14 9.16 9.26
N THR A 97 -6.18 9.99 9.16
CA THR A 97 -7.15 10.19 10.24
C THR A 97 -7.88 8.90 10.60
N LEU A 98 -8.34 8.15 9.60
CA LEU A 98 -9.06 6.89 9.84
C LEU A 98 -8.15 5.84 10.50
N VAL A 99 -6.95 5.63 9.98
CA VAL A 99 -5.95 4.73 10.57
C VAL A 99 -5.58 5.18 11.98
N SER A 100 -5.56 6.50 12.25
CA SER A 100 -5.26 7.03 13.58
C SER A 100 -6.30 6.72 14.65
N VAL A 101 -7.55 6.42 14.28
CA VAL A 101 -8.59 6.00 15.23
C VAL A 101 -8.89 4.51 15.18
N PHE A 102 -8.37 3.80 14.16
CA PHE A 102 -8.54 2.36 13.99
C PHE A 102 -7.85 1.58 15.12
N GLY A 103 -8.58 0.68 15.76
CA GLY A 103 -8.11 -0.16 16.86
C GLY A 103 -8.02 -1.65 16.49
N SER A 104 -7.35 -2.43 17.33
CA SER A 104 -7.20 -3.88 17.09
C SER A 104 -8.54 -4.64 17.16
N HIS A 105 -9.55 -4.08 17.82
CA HIS A 105 -10.90 -4.64 17.89
C HIS A 105 -11.70 -4.45 16.59
N ASP A 106 -11.25 -3.57 15.69
CA ASP A 106 -11.86 -3.33 14.38
C ASP A 106 -11.33 -4.27 13.30
N ILE A 107 -10.31 -5.09 13.61
CA ILE A 107 -9.71 -6.05 12.68
C ILE A 107 -10.73 -7.15 12.35
N ARG A 108 -11.04 -7.33 11.06
CA ARG A 108 -11.90 -8.43 10.61
C ARG A 108 -11.15 -9.76 10.58
N ALA A 109 -11.88 -10.86 10.80
CA ALA A 109 -11.30 -12.21 10.71
C ALA A 109 -10.64 -12.52 9.35
N SER A 110 -11.14 -11.91 8.26
CA SER A 110 -10.55 -12.02 6.93
C SER A 110 -9.15 -11.39 6.83
N ALA A 111 -8.90 -10.28 7.53
CA ALA A 111 -7.57 -9.66 7.58
C ALA A 111 -6.53 -10.59 8.24
N ALA A 112 -6.92 -11.25 9.34
CA ALA A 112 -6.06 -12.22 9.99
C ALA A 112 -5.72 -13.42 9.08
N ALA A 113 -6.67 -13.87 8.26
CA ALA A 113 -6.45 -14.92 7.27
C ALA A 113 -5.58 -14.45 6.09
N ILE A 114 -5.71 -13.19 5.66
CA ILE A 114 -4.85 -12.60 4.63
C ILE A 114 -3.41 -12.56 5.14
N HIS A 115 -3.16 -12.16 6.39
CA HIS A 115 -1.84 -12.23 7.01
C HIS A 115 -1.23 -13.64 6.91
N SER A 116 -1.98 -14.69 7.25
CA SER A 116 -1.47 -16.07 7.16
C SER A 116 -1.28 -16.58 5.72
N THR A 117 -1.86 -15.89 4.73
CA THR A 117 -1.78 -16.24 3.31
C THR A 117 -0.67 -15.48 2.58
N PHE A 118 0.01 -14.51 3.20
CA PHE A 118 1.29 -14.03 2.67
C PHE A 118 2.30 -15.17 2.78
N SER A 119 2.28 -16.04 1.77
CA SER A 119 3.41 -16.87 1.44
C SER A 119 4.62 -15.95 1.37
N GLU A 120 5.70 -16.35 2.03
CA GLU A 120 7.03 -15.74 1.95
C GLU A 120 7.63 -15.83 0.53
N SER A 121 6.82 -15.78 -0.53
CA SER A 121 7.28 -15.52 -1.88
C SER A 121 8.22 -14.32 -1.85
N ALA A 122 9.35 -14.44 -2.52
CA ALA A 122 10.46 -13.51 -2.42
C ALA A 122 9.97 -12.06 -2.54
N LEU A 123 10.00 -11.34 -1.42
CA LEU A 123 9.74 -9.90 -1.29
C LEU A 123 10.84 -9.13 -2.01
N SER A 124 10.83 -9.29 -3.33
CA SER A 124 11.76 -8.71 -4.26
C SER A 124 11.29 -7.30 -4.59
N ARG A 125 12.27 -6.45 -4.89
CA ARG A 125 12.01 -5.07 -5.26
C ARG A 125 12.10 -4.96 -6.78
N CYS A 126 11.19 -4.20 -7.36
CA CYS A 126 11.29 -3.76 -8.74
C CYS A 126 12.62 -3.02 -8.94
N GLU A 127 13.42 -3.42 -9.92
CA GLU A 127 14.73 -2.80 -10.18
C GLU A 127 14.58 -1.34 -10.62
N THR A 128 13.50 -1.00 -11.31
CA THR A 128 13.23 0.35 -11.82
C THR A 128 12.68 1.28 -10.76
N HIS A 129 11.66 0.84 -10.01
CA HIS A 129 10.91 1.72 -9.09
C HIS A 129 11.25 1.46 -7.61
N GLY A 130 11.98 0.39 -7.29
CA GLY A 130 12.32 0.01 -5.91
C GLY A 130 11.11 -0.42 -5.06
N ILE A 131 9.94 -0.59 -5.69
CA ILE A 131 8.69 -1.01 -5.05
C ILE A 131 8.79 -2.50 -4.72
N ILE A 132 8.39 -2.89 -3.51
CA ILE A 132 8.25 -4.29 -3.12
C ILE A 132 7.08 -4.88 -3.90
N MET A 133 7.38 -5.87 -4.72
CA MET A 133 6.43 -6.40 -5.69
C MET A 133 5.38 -7.30 -5.05
N HIS A 134 4.22 -7.39 -5.69
CA HIS A 134 3.23 -8.44 -5.44
C HIS A 134 3.32 -9.53 -6.53
N ALA A 135 2.42 -10.52 -6.49
CA ALA A 135 2.42 -11.65 -7.41
C ALA A 135 2.40 -11.23 -8.90
N ASP A 136 1.75 -10.12 -9.24
CA ASP A 136 1.65 -9.60 -10.61
C ASP A 136 2.64 -8.46 -10.88
N GLY A 137 3.65 -8.29 -10.01
CA GLY A 137 4.77 -7.38 -10.24
C GLY A 137 4.63 -6.01 -9.58
N CYS A 138 4.99 -4.97 -10.34
CA CYS A 138 5.11 -3.60 -9.86
C CYS A 138 3.97 -2.74 -10.43
N PRO A 139 3.15 -2.08 -9.59
CA PRO A 139 1.95 -1.37 -10.04
C PRO A 139 2.27 -0.25 -11.05
N VAL A 140 3.40 0.44 -10.87
CA VAL A 140 3.83 1.52 -11.78
C VAL A 140 4.28 0.96 -13.14
N CYS A 141 4.94 -0.21 -13.16
CA CYS A 141 5.29 -0.89 -14.41
C CYS A 141 4.02 -1.38 -15.13
N ASN A 142 3.08 -1.96 -14.39
CA ASN A 142 1.87 -2.55 -14.93
C ASN A 142 0.98 -1.52 -15.62
N ARG A 143 0.87 -0.31 -15.06
CA ARG A 143 0.18 0.80 -15.74
C ARG A 143 0.85 1.23 -17.04
N SER A 144 2.18 1.15 -17.10
CA SER A 144 2.96 1.63 -18.24
C SER A 144 2.91 0.67 -19.43
N MET A 145 2.32 -0.52 -19.27
CA MET A 145 2.12 -1.49 -20.35
C MET A 145 0.89 -1.09 -21.18
N PRO A 146 1.00 -0.94 -22.52
CA PRO A 146 -0.16 -0.67 -23.36
C PRO A 146 -1.13 -1.85 -23.32
N SER A 147 -2.44 -1.53 -23.23
CA SER A 147 -3.57 -2.46 -23.31
C SER A 147 -3.67 -3.14 -24.68
#